data_AF-A0A561WU91-F1
#
_entry.id   AF-A0A561WU91-F1
#
_cell.length_a   1.000
_cell.length_b   1.000
_cell.length_c   1.000
_cell.angle_alpha   90.00
_cell.angle_beta   90.00
_cell.angle_gamma   90.00
#
_symmetry.space_group_name_H-M   'P 1'
#
loop_
_entity.id
_entity.type
_entity.pdbx_description
1 polymer ?
#
loop_
_entity_poly.entity_id
_entity_poly.type
_entity_poly.pdbx_seq_one_letter_code
_entity_poly.pdbx_strand_id
1 'polypeptide(L)'
;MTPAVGEPMSPSRPHQTVHTHVVAAPPEVVYELVADVRRWPVIFEPTVHVRHLERTSGAERFELWAQVNGRVNTWASRRDLDPAGLRVTFRQERSQAPLTSMGGDWTFRPVGGGRTEVVLTHRFTVDGGEEQLAWMNQALDTNSARELAALARVAELGHPVDDLVFSFTDRVVLPGVSAADVYAFVRRSDLWPQRLPHVGRVSLSEPQPDVQDMEMDTVTAEGRSHTTRSIRLCLPGQIVYKQVVPPGMLLGHAGSWEFADGPGGAEVHARHSVAVDPEAIDAVLGAGSTPADARRHLRDVLGRNSRATLEHAGRYAREQPAPHTGAGVSR
;
A
#
# COMPACT_ATOMS: atom_id res chain seq x y z
N MET A 1 -20.26 48.62 23.51
CA MET A 1 -19.18 48.09 22.65
C MET A 1 -19.58 46.67 22.29
N THR A 2 -20.27 46.51 21.17
CA THR A 2 -20.87 45.23 20.72
C THR A 2 -19.81 44.50 19.90
N PRO A 3 -19.53 43.22 20.14
CA PRO A 3 -18.55 42.51 19.34
C PRO A 3 -19.10 42.31 17.91
N ALA A 4 -18.23 42.55 16.92
CA ALA A 4 -18.54 42.33 15.52
C ALA A 4 -18.90 40.85 15.31
N VAL A 5 -20.11 40.62 14.81
CA VAL A 5 -20.54 39.33 14.26
C VAL A 5 -19.67 39.09 13.03
N GLY A 6 -18.85 38.04 13.07
CA GLY A 6 -18.04 37.61 11.94
C GLY A 6 -18.95 37.40 10.72
N GLU A 7 -18.49 37.86 9.56
CA GLU A 7 -19.16 37.62 8.28
C GLU A 7 -19.52 36.14 8.14
N PRO A 8 -20.74 35.81 7.67
CA PRO A 8 -21.07 34.43 7.35
C PRO A 8 -20.12 33.94 6.26
N MET A 9 -19.30 32.92 6.57
CA MET A 9 -18.48 32.25 5.57
C MET A 9 -19.37 31.82 4.42
N SER A 10 -19.09 32.31 3.22
CA SER A 10 -19.85 31.92 2.02
C SER A 10 -19.78 30.39 1.87
N PRO A 11 -20.89 29.70 1.59
CA PRO A 11 -20.87 28.25 1.42
C PRO A 11 -19.93 27.90 0.26
N SER A 12 -18.97 27.00 0.50
CA SER A 12 -18.01 26.58 -0.51
C SER A 12 -18.73 25.94 -1.70
N ARG A 13 -18.41 26.43 -2.91
CA ARG A 13 -19.07 26.04 -4.15
C ARG A 13 -18.68 24.60 -4.53
N PRO A 14 -19.62 23.75 -4.97
CA PRO A 14 -19.30 22.43 -5.49
C PRO A 14 -18.61 22.53 -6.86
N HIS A 15 -17.54 21.77 -7.03
CA HIS A 15 -16.77 21.61 -8.25
C HIS A 15 -16.80 20.15 -8.71
N GLN A 16 -16.64 19.95 -10.02
CA GLN A 16 -16.59 18.63 -10.62
C GLN A 16 -15.47 18.57 -11.67
N THR A 17 -14.71 17.48 -11.66
CA THR A 17 -13.76 17.12 -12.71
C THR A 17 -14.01 15.69 -13.18
N VAL A 18 -13.74 15.42 -14.45
CA VAL A 18 -14.00 14.13 -15.09
C VAL A 18 -12.79 13.72 -15.91
N HIS A 19 -12.31 12.50 -15.69
CA HIS A 19 -11.21 11.89 -16.41
C HIS A 19 -11.69 10.61 -17.06
N THR A 20 -11.25 10.39 -18.29
CA THR A 20 -11.64 9.22 -19.09
C THR A 20 -10.41 8.52 -19.64
N HIS A 21 -10.46 7.20 -19.71
CA HIS A 21 -9.44 6.39 -20.35
C HIS A 21 -10.05 5.12 -20.94
N VAL A 22 -9.60 4.71 -22.11
CA VAL A 22 -10.03 3.45 -22.74
C VAL A 22 -8.98 2.39 -22.45
N VAL A 23 -9.40 1.31 -21.81
CA VAL A 23 -8.57 0.17 -21.42
C VAL A 23 -8.90 -1.02 -22.32
N ALA A 24 -7.88 -1.71 -22.83
CA ALA A 24 -8.01 -2.91 -23.65
C ALA A 24 -8.29 -4.19 -22.84
N ALA A 25 -9.32 -4.13 -21.98
CA ALA A 25 -9.79 -5.26 -21.18
C ALA A 25 -11.31 -5.22 -20.95
N PRO A 26 -11.97 -6.35 -20.64
CA PRO A 26 -13.39 -6.40 -20.33
C PRO A 26 -13.78 -5.54 -19.12
N PRO A 27 -14.98 -4.92 -19.09
CA PRO A 27 -15.38 -4.01 -18.02
C PRO A 27 -15.33 -4.61 -16.62
N GLU A 28 -15.65 -5.89 -16.49
CA GLU A 28 -15.66 -6.63 -15.23
C GLU A 28 -14.24 -6.74 -14.64
N VAL A 29 -13.23 -7.00 -15.49
CA VAL A 29 -11.82 -7.08 -15.08
C VAL A 29 -11.33 -5.73 -14.55
N VAL A 30 -11.66 -4.64 -15.25
CA VAL A 30 -11.25 -3.30 -14.85
C VAL A 30 -11.99 -2.84 -13.58
N TYR A 31 -13.28 -3.16 -13.47
CA TYR A 31 -14.08 -2.93 -12.28
C TYR A 31 -13.47 -3.63 -11.06
N GLU A 32 -13.10 -4.91 -11.16
CA GLU A 32 -12.54 -5.69 -10.06
C GLU A 32 -11.24 -5.10 -9.50
N LEU A 33 -10.37 -4.56 -10.36
CA LEU A 33 -9.13 -3.88 -9.93
C LEU A 33 -9.41 -2.65 -9.07
N VAL A 34 -10.47 -1.89 -9.39
CA VAL A 34 -10.90 -0.73 -8.59
C VAL A 34 -11.69 -1.17 -7.36
N ALA A 35 -12.53 -2.20 -7.47
CA ALA A 35 -13.38 -2.67 -6.39
C ALA A 35 -12.57 -3.33 -5.26
N ASP A 36 -11.48 -4.05 -5.55
CA ASP A 36 -10.67 -4.70 -4.51
C ASP A 36 -9.51 -3.82 -4.01
N VAL A 37 -9.81 -2.94 -3.03
CA VAL A 37 -8.82 -2.03 -2.41
C VAL A 37 -7.63 -2.74 -1.75
N ARG A 38 -7.71 -4.05 -1.49
CA ARG A 38 -6.59 -4.83 -0.95
C ARG A 38 -5.44 -4.96 -1.96
N ARG A 39 -5.71 -4.79 -3.25
CA ARG A 39 -4.72 -4.87 -4.34
C ARG A 39 -4.06 -3.51 -4.62
N TRP A 40 -4.67 -2.41 -4.17
CA TRP A 40 -4.23 -1.06 -4.47
C TRP A 40 -2.76 -0.77 -4.12
N PRO A 41 -2.20 -1.26 -2.99
CA PRO A 41 -0.78 -1.02 -2.68
C PRO A 41 0.21 -1.49 -3.76
N VAL A 42 -0.16 -2.48 -4.57
CA VAL A 42 0.69 -3.01 -5.66
C VAL A 42 0.25 -2.58 -7.06
N ILE A 43 -0.90 -1.94 -7.20
CA ILE A 43 -1.42 -1.42 -8.48
C ILE A 43 -1.18 0.09 -8.57
N PHE A 44 -1.65 0.83 -7.57
CA PHE A 44 -1.61 2.30 -7.56
C PHE A 44 -0.36 2.79 -6.86
N GLU A 45 0.54 3.43 -7.63
CA GLU A 45 1.80 3.99 -7.15
C GLU A 45 1.66 4.77 -5.81
N PRO A 46 0.68 5.67 -5.62
CA PRO A 46 0.59 6.45 -4.39
C PRO A 46 0.18 5.61 -3.17
N THR A 47 -0.65 4.58 -3.34
CA THR A 47 -1.21 3.81 -2.22
C THR A 47 -0.12 3.00 -1.52
N VAL A 48 0.10 3.27 -0.23
CA VAL A 48 1.04 2.54 0.63
C VAL A 48 0.33 1.43 1.39
N HIS A 49 -0.84 1.72 1.98
CA HIS A 49 -1.57 0.76 2.80
C HIS A 49 -3.08 1.04 2.78
N VAL A 50 -3.87 -0.03 2.97
CA VAL A 50 -5.32 0.02 3.15
C VAL A 50 -5.69 -0.83 4.36
N ARG A 51 -6.50 -0.28 5.26
CA ARG A 51 -7.06 -0.98 6.42
C ARG A 51 -8.58 -0.91 6.37
N HIS A 52 -9.24 -2.04 6.14
CA HIS A 52 -10.70 -2.12 6.23
C HIS A 52 -11.17 -1.85 7.66
N LEU A 53 -12.17 -0.98 7.79
CA LEU A 53 -12.89 -0.73 9.03
C LEU A 53 -14.22 -1.51 9.04
N GLU A 54 -14.92 -1.49 7.91
CA GLU A 54 -16.20 -2.16 7.70
C GLU A 54 -16.28 -2.69 6.27
N ARG A 55 -16.84 -3.87 6.06
CA ARG A 55 -17.03 -4.44 4.72
C ARG A 55 -18.28 -5.31 4.65
N THR A 56 -19.07 -5.06 3.62
CA THR A 56 -20.22 -5.89 3.22
C THR A 56 -20.06 -6.25 1.74
N SER A 57 -21.08 -6.89 1.14
CA SER A 57 -21.07 -7.20 -0.29
C SER A 57 -21.21 -5.97 -1.20
N GLY A 58 -21.89 -4.91 -0.74
CA GLY A 58 -22.22 -3.73 -1.56
C GLY A 58 -21.68 -2.41 -1.02
N ALA A 59 -21.04 -2.41 0.14
CA ALA A 59 -20.46 -1.21 0.73
C ALA A 59 -19.26 -1.55 1.61
N GLU A 60 -18.32 -0.61 1.69
CA GLU A 60 -17.16 -0.72 2.56
C GLU A 60 -16.69 0.63 3.08
N ARG A 61 -15.93 0.57 4.17
CA ARG A 61 -15.25 1.69 4.78
C ARG A 61 -13.84 1.27 5.12
N PHE A 62 -12.85 2.07 4.75
CA PHE A 62 -11.44 1.77 5.00
C PHE A 62 -10.63 3.04 5.23
N GLU A 63 -9.52 2.90 5.93
CA GLU A 63 -8.46 3.91 5.95
C GLU A 63 -7.45 3.62 4.85
N LEU A 64 -6.99 4.68 4.21
CA LEU A 64 -6.03 4.66 3.13
C LEU A 64 -4.83 5.50 3.54
N TRP A 65 -3.63 4.96 3.33
CA TRP A 65 -2.38 5.71 3.41
C TRP A 65 -1.80 5.82 2.02
N ALA A 66 -1.53 7.05 1.59
CA ALA A 66 -0.96 7.29 0.27
C ALA A 66 0.10 8.38 0.30
N GLN A 67 1.08 8.27 -0.59
CA GLN A 67 2.08 9.29 -0.81
C GLN A 67 1.52 10.39 -1.72
N VAL A 68 1.43 11.61 -1.19
CA VAL A 68 0.98 12.80 -1.91
C VAL A 68 2.01 13.90 -1.67
N ASN A 69 2.57 14.46 -2.74
CA ASN A 69 3.61 15.50 -2.68
C ASN A 69 4.80 15.12 -1.78
N GLY A 70 5.26 13.87 -1.88
CA GLY A 70 6.41 13.35 -1.12
C GLY A 70 6.12 13.02 0.35
N ARG A 71 4.90 13.25 0.85
CA ARG A 71 4.48 12.94 2.23
C ARG A 71 3.44 11.83 2.25
N VAL A 72 3.46 10.99 3.27
CA VAL A 72 2.38 10.02 3.50
C VAL A 72 1.24 10.72 4.23
N ASN A 73 0.06 10.67 3.63
CA ASN A 73 -1.19 11.18 4.20
C ASN A 73 -2.13 10.00 4.47
N THR A 74 -3.04 10.19 5.42
CA THR A 74 -4.05 9.20 5.79
C THR A 74 -5.44 9.80 5.85
N TRP A 75 -6.43 9.06 5.37
CA TRP A 75 -7.84 9.43 5.46
C TRP A 75 -8.74 8.20 5.44
N ALA A 76 -9.97 8.35 5.93
CA ALA A 76 -11.01 7.34 5.80
C ALA A 76 -11.86 7.59 4.55
N SER A 77 -12.19 6.51 3.85
CA SER A 77 -13.04 6.50 2.67
C SER A 77 -14.20 5.53 2.88
N ARG A 78 -15.38 5.91 2.40
CA ARG A 78 -16.56 5.05 2.30
C ARG A 78 -16.90 4.87 0.84
N ARG A 79 -17.23 3.64 0.45
CA ARG A 79 -17.62 3.30 -0.93
C ARG A 79 -18.88 2.46 -0.98
N ASP A 80 -19.66 2.67 -2.02
CA ASP A 80 -20.76 1.81 -2.44
C ASP A 80 -20.36 1.13 -3.76
N LEU A 81 -20.47 -0.19 -3.78
CA LEU A 81 -20.05 -1.08 -4.86
C LEU A 81 -21.28 -1.61 -5.57
N ASP A 82 -21.41 -1.32 -6.85
CA ASP A 82 -22.45 -1.85 -7.73
C ASP A 82 -21.79 -2.73 -8.81
N PRO A 83 -21.59 -4.04 -8.53
CA PRO A 83 -20.96 -4.94 -9.49
C PRO A 83 -21.84 -5.22 -10.71
N ALA A 84 -23.17 -5.11 -10.58
CA ALA A 84 -24.09 -5.33 -11.70
C ALA A 84 -24.13 -4.14 -12.65
N GLY A 85 -24.11 -2.92 -12.11
CA GLY A 85 -24.04 -1.67 -12.87
C GLY A 85 -22.62 -1.21 -13.21
N LEU A 86 -21.59 -1.96 -12.79
CA LEU A 86 -20.17 -1.65 -12.95
C LEU A 86 -19.86 -0.20 -12.53
N ARG A 87 -20.16 0.09 -11.27
CA ARG A 87 -19.98 1.42 -10.69
C ARG A 87 -19.46 1.34 -9.26
N VAL A 88 -18.54 2.23 -8.93
CA VAL A 88 -18.08 2.43 -7.55
C VAL A 88 -18.26 3.89 -7.18
N THR A 89 -19.12 4.18 -6.22
CA THR A 89 -19.25 5.54 -5.66
C THR A 89 -18.36 5.63 -4.43
N PHE A 90 -17.63 6.73 -4.25
CA PHE A 90 -16.76 6.93 -3.10
C PHE A 90 -16.93 8.31 -2.47
N ARG A 91 -16.66 8.40 -1.18
CA ARG A 91 -16.59 9.65 -0.43
C ARG A 91 -15.51 9.57 0.64
N GLN A 92 -14.68 10.60 0.69
CA GLN A 92 -13.74 10.82 1.79
C GLN A 92 -14.53 11.31 3.02
N GLU A 93 -14.42 10.60 4.15
CA GLU A 93 -15.18 10.93 5.36
C GLU A 93 -14.66 12.20 6.05
N ARG A 94 -13.33 12.41 5.98
CA ARG A 94 -12.64 13.57 6.54
C ARG A 94 -11.66 14.12 5.51
N SER A 95 -11.97 15.29 4.97
CA SER A 95 -11.06 16.07 4.14
C SER A 95 -10.16 16.94 5.01
N GLN A 96 -8.98 17.28 4.48
CA GLN A 96 -8.07 18.24 5.11
C GLN A 96 -8.07 19.53 4.28
N ALA A 97 -8.01 20.68 4.94
CA ALA A 97 -7.92 21.97 4.25
C ALA A 97 -6.80 21.94 3.18
N PRO A 98 -7.03 22.54 2.01
CA PRO A 98 -8.17 23.40 1.66
C PRO A 98 -9.43 22.62 1.21
N LEU A 99 -9.39 21.30 1.16
CA LEU A 99 -10.51 20.46 0.74
C LEU A 99 -11.53 20.32 1.88
N THR A 100 -12.80 20.66 1.63
CA THR A 100 -13.88 20.50 2.61
C THR A 100 -14.77 19.29 2.35
N SER A 101 -14.85 18.86 1.10
CA SER A 101 -15.48 17.58 0.73
C SER A 101 -14.78 16.98 -0.48
N MET A 102 -14.73 15.66 -0.54
CA MET A 102 -14.24 14.91 -1.70
C MET A 102 -15.03 13.63 -1.83
N GLY A 103 -15.48 13.37 -3.05
CA GLY A 103 -16.13 12.13 -3.43
C GLY A 103 -16.20 12.03 -4.93
N GLY A 104 -16.91 11.03 -5.42
CA GLY A 104 -16.90 10.75 -6.83
C GLY A 104 -17.47 9.40 -7.18
N ASP A 105 -17.34 9.05 -8.45
CA ASP A 105 -17.66 7.73 -8.91
C ASP A 105 -16.78 7.27 -10.08
N TRP A 106 -16.51 5.97 -10.07
CA TRP A 106 -15.94 5.21 -11.17
C TRP A 106 -17.07 4.53 -11.92
N THR A 107 -17.08 4.64 -13.24
CA THR A 107 -17.98 3.84 -14.11
C THR A 107 -17.17 3.17 -15.20
N PHE A 108 -17.56 1.94 -15.55
CA PHE A 108 -16.87 1.12 -16.54
C PHE A 108 -17.85 0.75 -17.64
N ARG A 109 -17.65 1.30 -18.85
CA ARG A 109 -18.58 1.16 -19.97
C ARG A 109 -17.93 0.38 -21.12
N PRO A 110 -18.59 -0.65 -21.66
CA PRO A 110 -18.07 -1.33 -22.84
C PRO A 110 -18.09 -0.38 -24.05
N VAL A 111 -16.99 -0.31 -24.79
CA VAL A 111 -16.87 0.49 -26.04
C VAL A 111 -16.56 -0.36 -27.28
N GLY A 112 -16.79 -1.68 -27.17
CA GLY A 112 -16.61 -2.65 -28.25
C GLY A 112 -15.18 -3.17 -28.40
N GLY A 113 -15.06 -4.36 -28.99
CA GLY A 113 -13.77 -5.04 -29.19
C GLY A 113 -13.11 -5.52 -27.89
N GLY A 114 -13.90 -5.82 -26.85
CA GLY A 114 -13.38 -6.23 -25.54
C GLY A 114 -12.72 -5.09 -24.74
N ARG A 115 -12.99 -3.83 -25.09
CA ARG A 115 -12.42 -2.63 -24.45
C ARG A 115 -13.45 -1.92 -23.57
N THR A 116 -12.94 -1.17 -22.61
CA THR A 116 -13.72 -0.47 -21.59
C THR A 116 -13.34 1.00 -21.53
N GLU A 117 -14.31 1.90 -21.63
CA GLU A 117 -14.15 3.28 -21.18
C GLU A 117 -14.32 3.33 -19.66
N VAL A 118 -13.26 3.72 -18.97
CA VAL A 118 -13.26 4.03 -17.55
C VAL A 118 -13.49 5.52 -17.40
N VAL A 119 -14.51 5.90 -16.63
CA VAL A 119 -14.79 7.30 -16.29
C VAL A 119 -14.63 7.48 -14.79
N LEU A 120 -13.70 8.34 -14.39
CA LEU A 120 -13.50 8.78 -13.02
C LEU A 120 -14.03 10.20 -12.87
N THR A 121 -15.09 10.36 -12.09
CA THR A 121 -15.65 11.68 -11.74
C THR A 121 -15.28 12.03 -10.31
N HIS A 122 -14.69 13.20 -10.09
CA HIS A 122 -14.52 13.79 -8.77
C HIS A 122 -15.54 14.91 -8.55
N ARG A 123 -16.14 14.95 -7.37
CA ARG A 123 -17.01 16.02 -6.87
C ARG A 123 -16.47 16.49 -5.54
N PHE A 124 -16.16 17.78 -5.44
CA PHE A 124 -15.46 18.31 -4.28
C PHE A 124 -15.80 19.76 -4.00
N THR A 125 -15.51 20.21 -2.79
CA THR A 125 -15.59 21.61 -2.37
C THR A 125 -14.24 22.02 -1.81
N VAL A 126 -13.82 23.24 -2.11
CA VAL A 126 -12.56 23.83 -1.63
C VAL A 126 -12.89 25.11 -0.87
N ASP A 127 -12.23 25.29 0.27
CA ASP A 127 -12.17 26.57 0.95
C ASP A 127 -10.94 27.33 0.43
N GLY A 128 -11.14 28.57 -0.01
CA GLY A 128 -10.10 29.39 -0.62
C GLY A 128 -10.59 30.11 -1.88
N GLY A 129 -9.66 30.78 -2.56
CA GLY A 129 -9.91 31.47 -3.81
C GLY A 129 -9.59 30.60 -5.04
N GLU A 130 -9.55 31.26 -6.20
CA GLU A 130 -9.31 30.60 -7.50
C GLU A 130 -7.96 29.87 -7.56
N GLU A 131 -6.95 30.35 -6.82
CA GLU A 131 -5.63 29.71 -6.76
C GLU A 131 -5.67 28.31 -6.13
N GLN A 132 -6.35 28.18 -4.98
CA GLN A 132 -6.52 26.88 -4.30
C GLN A 132 -7.32 25.90 -5.16
N LEU A 133 -8.35 26.40 -5.86
CA LEU A 133 -9.13 25.61 -6.80
C LEU A 133 -8.29 25.15 -7.99
N ALA A 134 -7.50 26.04 -8.59
CA ALA A 134 -6.62 25.71 -9.71
C ALA A 134 -5.57 24.66 -9.33
N TRP A 135 -4.95 24.83 -8.16
CA TRP A 135 -4.02 23.85 -7.60
C TRP A 135 -4.68 22.48 -7.37
N MET A 136 -5.90 22.46 -6.81
CA MET A 136 -6.65 21.22 -6.59
C MET A 136 -6.97 20.50 -7.91
N ASN A 137 -7.44 21.25 -8.92
CA ASN A 137 -7.72 20.68 -10.24
C ASN A 137 -6.46 20.07 -10.86
N GLN A 138 -5.33 20.77 -10.82
CA GLN A 138 -4.07 20.27 -11.36
C GLN A 138 -3.60 18.98 -10.64
N ALA A 139 -3.75 18.94 -9.31
CA ALA A 139 -3.44 17.76 -8.51
C ALA A 139 -4.33 16.57 -8.88
N LEU A 140 -5.65 16.80 -9.01
CA LEU A 140 -6.61 15.78 -9.44
C LEU A 140 -6.33 15.30 -10.86
N ASP A 141 -6.03 16.18 -11.81
CA ASP A 141 -5.71 15.82 -13.18
C ASP A 141 -4.48 14.91 -13.25
N THR A 142 -3.42 15.30 -12.53
CA THR A 142 -2.17 14.52 -12.49
C THR A 142 -2.38 13.16 -11.84
N ASN A 143 -3.09 13.10 -10.71
CA ASN A 143 -3.31 11.84 -9.99
C ASN A 143 -4.25 10.90 -10.76
N SER A 144 -5.36 11.44 -11.29
CA SER A 144 -6.35 10.64 -12.04
C SER A 144 -5.75 10.01 -13.28
N ALA A 145 -4.92 10.75 -14.03
CA ALA A 145 -4.23 10.20 -15.19
C ALA A 145 -3.29 9.04 -14.81
N ARG A 146 -2.57 9.15 -13.69
CA ARG A 146 -1.68 8.08 -13.19
C ARG A 146 -2.45 6.85 -12.72
N GLU A 147 -3.57 7.05 -12.02
CA GLU A 147 -4.44 5.95 -11.57
C GLU A 147 -5.05 5.21 -12.75
N LEU A 148 -5.61 5.92 -13.73
CA LEU A 148 -6.17 5.32 -14.94
C LEU A 148 -5.11 4.54 -15.74
N ALA A 149 -3.91 5.10 -15.89
CA ALA A 149 -2.80 4.40 -16.53
C ALA A 149 -2.35 3.17 -15.74
N ALA A 150 -2.40 3.19 -14.41
CA ALA A 150 -2.06 2.05 -13.56
C ALA A 150 -3.05 0.90 -13.71
N LEU A 151 -4.34 1.19 -13.84
CA LEU A 151 -5.36 0.20 -14.16
C LEU A 151 -5.10 -0.45 -15.52
N ALA A 152 -4.85 0.36 -16.55
CA ALA A 152 -4.56 -0.12 -17.90
C ALA A 152 -3.35 -1.07 -17.90
N ARG A 153 -2.24 -0.67 -17.27
CA ARG A 153 -1.02 -1.49 -17.19
C ARG A 153 -1.23 -2.90 -16.63
N VAL A 154 -2.20 -3.11 -15.74
CA VAL A 154 -2.48 -4.44 -15.18
C VAL A 154 -3.55 -5.18 -15.98
N ALA A 155 -4.62 -4.47 -16.37
CA ALA A 155 -5.75 -5.07 -17.07
C ALA A 155 -5.39 -5.54 -18.49
N GLU A 156 -4.42 -4.89 -19.14
CA GLU A 156 -4.06 -5.13 -20.55
C GLU A 156 -3.02 -6.24 -20.73
N LEU A 157 -2.53 -6.85 -19.64
CA LEU A 157 -1.48 -7.89 -19.68
C LEU A 157 -1.96 -9.22 -20.25
N GLY A 158 -3.25 -9.37 -20.57
CA GLY A 158 -3.79 -10.56 -21.23
C GLY A 158 -3.85 -11.83 -20.35
N HIS A 159 -3.62 -11.70 -19.04
CA HIS A 159 -3.72 -12.78 -18.06
C HIS A 159 -4.86 -12.52 -17.06
N PRO A 160 -5.44 -13.56 -16.44
CA PRO A 160 -6.30 -13.39 -15.28
C PRO A 160 -5.58 -12.58 -14.20
N VAL A 161 -6.25 -11.56 -13.64
CA VAL A 161 -5.64 -10.68 -12.64
C VAL A 161 -5.12 -11.47 -11.43
N ASP A 162 -5.82 -12.53 -11.03
CA ASP A 162 -5.44 -13.36 -9.87
C ASP A 162 -4.17 -14.20 -10.09
N ASP A 163 -3.77 -14.41 -11.35
CA ASP A 163 -2.50 -15.07 -11.69
C ASP A 163 -1.32 -14.10 -11.54
N LEU A 164 -1.56 -12.79 -11.73
CA LEU A 164 -0.53 -11.74 -11.68
C LEU A 164 -0.50 -11.00 -10.35
N VAL A 165 -1.64 -10.83 -9.70
CA VAL A 165 -1.81 -10.02 -8.48
C VAL A 165 -2.32 -10.90 -7.35
N PHE A 166 -1.43 -11.24 -6.43
CA PHE A 166 -1.77 -12.15 -5.34
C PHE A 166 -1.02 -11.79 -4.06
N SER A 167 -1.46 -12.40 -2.96
CA SER A 167 -0.82 -12.26 -1.66
C SER A 167 -0.65 -13.61 -0.97
N PHE A 168 0.32 -13.70 -0.07
CA PHE A 168 0.52 -14.84 0.82
C PHE A 168 1.07 -14.36 2.17
N THR A 169 0.88 -15.16 3.21
CA THR A 169 1.32 -14.85 4.57
C THR A 169 2.05 -16.04 5.16
N ASP A 170 3.22 -15.80 5.76
CA ASP A 170 3.90 -16.74 6.63
C ASP A 170 3.59 -16.41 8.10
N ARG A 171 3.25 -17.43 8.88
CA ARG A 171 3.13 -17.34 10.34
C ARG A 171 4.41 -17.88 10.97
N VAL A 172 5.09 -17.07 11.77
CA VAL A 172 6.34 -17.43 12.45
C VAL A 172 6.14 -17.28 13.95
N VAL A 173 6.32 -18.38 14.68
CA VAL A 173 6.29 -18.37 16.15
C VAL A 173 7.72 -18.29 16.66
N LEU A 174 7.98 -17.36 17.56
CA LEU A 174 9.29 -17.09 18.15
C LEU A 174 9.21 -17.36 19.65
N PRO A 175 9.65 -18.54 20.12
CA PRO A 175 9.51 -18.91 21.52
C PRO A 175 10.37 -18.07 22.46
N GLY A 176 9.78 -17.69 23.59
CA GLY A 176 10.48 -17.02 24.69
C GLY A 176 10.91 -15.57 24.41
N VAL A 177 10.34 -14.93 23.38
CA VAL A 177 10.55 -13.50 23.09
C VAL A 177 9.21 -12.78 23.04
N SER A 178 9.19 -11.49 23.37
CA SER A 178 7.99 -10.68 23.26
C SER A 178 7.80 -10.15 21.83
N ALA A 179 6.55 -9.91 21.43
CA ALA A 179 6.22 -9.27 20.16
C ALA A 179 6.84 -7.87 20.06
N ALA A 180 6.95 -7.16 21.19
CA ALA A 180 7.57 -5.84 21.27
C ALA A 180 9.07 -5.87 20.91
N ASP A 181 9.82 -6.88 21.38
CA ASP A 181 11.24 -7.02 21.05
C ASP A 181 11.45 -7.27 19.55
N VAL A 182 10.59 -8.12 18.97
CA VAL A 182 10.65 -8.46 17.54
C VAL A 182 10.23 -7.26 16.69
N TYR A 183 9.19 -6.53 17.09
CA TYR A 183 8.80 -5.26 16.46
C TYR A 183 9.95 -4.25 16.49
N ALA A 184 10.61 -4.07 17.64
CA ALA A 184 11.74 -3.15 17.80
C ALA A 184 12.91 -3.53 16.89
N PHE A 185 13.20 -4.82 16.74
CA PHE A 185 14.22 -5.32 15.80
C PHE A 185 13.90 -4.94 14.36
N VAL A 186 12.66 -5.15 13.90
CA VAL A 186 12.25 -4.87 12.51
C VAL A 186 12.17 -3.36 12.24
N ARG A 187 11.70 -2.57 13.23
CA ARG A 187 11.64 -1.10 13.15
C ARG A 187 13.04 -0.49 13.02
N ARG A 188 14.03 -1.01 13.75
CA ARG A 188 15.45 -0.58 13.70
C ARG A 188 16.22 -1.25 12.56
N SER A 189 15.73 -1.07 11.34
CA SER A 189 16.36 -1.64 10.14
C SER A 189 17.67 -0.98 9.76
N ASP A 190 17.95 0.22 10.28
CA ASP A 190 19.27 0.85 10.22
C ASP A 190 20.38 -0.05 10.78
N LEU A 191 20.02 -0.96 11.70
CA LEU A 191 20.95 -1.91 12.33
C LEU A 191 21.00 -3.28 11.64
N TRP A 192 20.23 -3.49 10.58
CA TRP A 192 20.22 -4.77 9.86
C TRP A 192 21.57 -5.15 9.26
N PRO A 193 22.41 -4.24 8.73
CA PRO A 193 23.73 -4.63 8.23
C PRO A 193 24.63 -5.30 9.28
N GLN A 194 24.41 -5.04 10.58
CA GLN A 194 25.16 -5.71 11.66
C GLN A 194 24.44 -6.95 12.22
N ARG A 195 23.17 -7.16 11.87
CA ARG A 195 22.29 -8.19 12.47
C ARG A 195 21.86 -9.28 11.48
N LEU A 196 21.82 -8.98 10.19
CA LEU A 196 21.33 -9.84 9.12
C LEU A 196 22.46 -10.09 8.11
N PRO A 197 22.96 -11.33 7.98
CA PRO A 197 24.09 -11.65 7.09
C PRO A 197 23.83 -11.35 5.60
N HIS A 198 22.58 -11.31 5.18
CA HIS A 198 22.19 -11.06 3.78
C HIS A 198 21.98 -9.57 3.47
N VAL A 199 22.13 -8.67 4.44
CA VAL A 199 21.94 -7.23 4.27
C VAL A 199 23.30 -6.55 4.23
N GLY A 200 23.66 -5.98 3.07
CA GLY A 200 24.94 -5.29 2.89
C GLY A 200 24.91 -3.84 3.37
N ARG A 201 23.80 -3.13 3.11
CA ARG A 201 23.62 -1.71 3.47
C ARG A 201 22.16 -1.41 3.73
N VAL A 202 21.90 -0.51 4.68
CA VAL A 202 20.61 0.17 4.83
C VAL A 202 20.85 1.67 4.98
N SER A 203 20.10 2.47 4.22
CA SER A 203 19.92 3.91 4.45
C SER A 203 18.49 4.13 4.90
N LEU A 204 18.32 4.56 6.15
CA LEU A 204 17.01 4.76 6.77
C LEU A 204 16.83 6.24 7.15
N SER A 205 15.69 6.82 6.78
CA SER A 205 15.23 8.11 7.28
C SER A 205 13.79 8.02 7.75
N GLU A 206 13.39 8.90 8.68
CA GLU A 206 12.03 8.97 9.22
C GLU A 206 11.50 10.42 9.05
N PRO A 207 11.12 10.81 7.81
CA PRO A 207 10.74 12.19 7.49
C PRO A 207 9.44 12.65 8.16
N GLN A 208 8.60 11.70 8.60
CA GLN A 208 7.45 11.95 9.46
C GLN A 208 7.48 10.93 10.59
N PRO A 209 6.93 11.24 11.77
CA PRO A 209 6.82 10.27 12.85
C PRO A 209 6.21 8.96 12.35
N ASP A 210 6.91 7.85 12.59
CA ASP A 210 6.51 6.49 12.22
C ASP A 210 6.35 6.24 10.71
N VAL A 211 6.78 7.16 9.86
CA VAL A 211 6.88 6.96 8.40
C VAL A 211 8.35 6.95 8.02
N GLN A 212 8.81 5.80 7.53
CA GLN A 212 10.20 5.58 7.20
C GLN A 212 10.39 5.45 5.69
N ASP A 213 11.49 6.01 5.20
CA ASP A 213 12.01 5.78 3.86
C ASP A 213 13.31 4.97 3.99
N MET A 214 13.29 3.75 3.48
CA MET A 214 14.34 2.76 3.65
C MET A 214 14.83 2.28 2.30
N GLU A 215 16.08 2.57 1.98
CA GLU A 215 16.82 1.94 0.90
C GLU A 215 17.73 0.83 1.47
N MET A 216 17.73 -0.33 0.84
CA MET A 216 18.44 -1.50 1.32
C MET A 216 19.09 -2.27 0.17
N ASP A 217 20.35 -2.65 0.38
CA ASP A 217 21.09 -3.54 -0.51
C ASP A 217 21.10 -4.95 0.09
N THR A 218 20.53 -5.90 -0.65
CA THR A 218 20.55 -7.32 -0.28
C THR A 218 21.61 -8.04 -1.09
N VAL A 219 22.47 -8.80 -0.41
CA VAL A 219 23.54 -9.57 -1.04
C VAL A 219 23.06 -11.00 -1.23
N THR A 220 23.06 -11.47 -2.48
CA THR A 220 22.76 -12.87 -2.81
C THR A 220 23.93 -13.78 -2.46
N ALA A 221 23.69 -15.10 -2.40
CA ALA A 221 24.75 -16.09 -2.17
C ALA A 221 25.89 -16.02 -3.21
N GLU A 222 25.62 -15.50 -4.41
CA GLU A 222 26.58 -15.31 -5.49
C GLU A 222 27.33 -13.96 -5.40
N GLY A 223 27.12 -13.19 -4.34
CA GLY A 223 27.77 -11.89 -4.14
C GLY A 223 27.15 -10.73 -4.93
N ARG A 224 26.11 -10.98 -5.74
CA ARG A 224 25.37 -9.91 -6.44
C ARG A 224 24.52 -9.12 -5.45
N SER A 225 24.59 -7.80 -5.51
CA SER A 225 23.79 -6.89 -4.72
C SER A 225 22.53 -6.47 -5.47
N HIS A 226 21.40 -6.41 -4.78
CA HIS A 226 20.13 -5.88 -5.28
C HIS A 226 19.66 -4.75 -4.36
N THR A 227 19.50 -3.56 -4.92
CA THR A 227 18.96 -2.40 -4.20
C THR A 227 17.44 -2.39 -4.30
N THR A 228 16.78 -2.21 -3.15
CA THR A 228 15.34 -1.95 -3.07
C THR A 228 15.11 -0.71 -2.22
N ARG A 229 14.04 0.03 -2.50
CA ARG A 229 13.62 1.17 -1.67
C ARG A 229 12.16 1.03 -1.29
N SER A 230 11.85 1.30 -0.03
CA SER A 230 10.51 1.15 0.51
C SER A 230 10.10 2.31 1.41
N ILE A 231 8.83 2.67 1.33
CA ILE A 231 8.15 3.49 2.34
C ILE A 231 7.50 2.54 3.34
N ARG A 232 7.74 2.75 4.63
CA ARG A 232 7.22 1.91 5.72
C ARG A 232 6.41 2.74 6.70
N LEU A 233 5.28 2.20 7.18
CA LEU A 233 4.51 2.79 8.27
C LEU A 233 4.66 1.90 9.50
N CYS A 234 5.18 2.46 10.58
CA CYS A 234 5.44 1.78 11.84
C CYS A 234 4.25 2.00 12.79
N LEU A 235 3.20 1.20 12.61
CA LEU A 235 1.98 1.27 13.39
C LEU A 235 2.12 0.43 14.68
N PRO A 236 1.35 0.72 15.74
CA PRO A 236 1.35 -0.13 16.93
C PRO A 236 1.04 -1.60 16.59
N GLY A 237 1.98 -2.50 16.88
CA GLY A 237 1.85 -3.94 16.59
C GLY A 237 1.97 -4.32 15.11
N GLN A 238 2.30 -3.39 14.21
CA GLN A 238 2.39 -3.69 12.78
C GLN A 238 3.38 -2.78 12.03
N ILE A 239 4.19 -3.34 11.15
CA ILE A 239 4.97 -2.56 10.17
C ILE A 239 4.47 -2.91 8.78
N VAL A 240 3.86 -1.94 8.10
CA VAL A 240 3.44 -2.08 6.70
C VAL A 240 4.47 -1.40 5.80
N TYR A 241 4.67 -1.92 4.60
CA TYR A 241 5.61 -1.32 3.67
C TYR A 241 5.15 -1.46 2.22
N LYS A 242 5.60 -0.52 1.41
CA LYS A 242 5.52 -0.56 -0.05
C LYS A 242 6.89 -0.33 -0.64
N GLN A 243 7.31 -1.16 -1.58
CA GLN A 243 8.50 -0.91 -2.36
C GLN A 243 8.19 0.08 -3.49
N VAL A 244 8.88 1.22 -3.47
CA VAL A 244 8.84 2.23 -4.54
C VAL A 244 9.84 1.92 -5.65
N VAL A 245 10.84 1.08 -5.34
CA VAL A 245 11.71 0.42 -6.32
C VAL A 245 11.59 -1.08 -6.09
N PRO A 246 10.66 -1.78 -6.79
CA PRO A 246 10.45 -3.21 -6.62
C PRO A 246 11.53 -4.05 -7.34
N PRO A 247 11.71 -5.33 -6.98
CA PRO A 247 12.52 -6.29 -7.71
C PRO A 247 12.08 -6.44 -9.18
N GLY A 248 13.02 -6.75 -10.08
CA GLY A 248 12.83 -6.65 -11.53
C GLY A 248 11.73 -7.49 -12.20
N MET A 249 11.09 -8.44 -11.50
CA MET A 249 9.95 -9.22 -12.03
C MET A 249 8.58 -8.67 -11.57
N LEU A 250 8.56 -7.55 -10.84
CA LEU A 250 7.36 -7.04 -10.16
C LEU A 250 7.02 -5.62 -10.64
N LEU A 251 5.77 -5.44 -11.07
CA LEU A 251 5.15 -4.13 -11.24
C LEU A 251 4.92 -3.44 -9.89
N GLY A 252 4.71 -4.23 -8.82
CA GLY A 252 4.50 -3.71 -7.48
C GLY A 252 4.73 -4.75 -6.40
N HIS A 253 5.23 -4.30 -5.25
CA HIS A 253 5.39 -5.14 -4.07
C HIS A 253 5.09 -4.32 -2.81
N ALA A 254 4.22 -4.88 -1.98
CA ALA A 254 3.90 -4.36 -0.66
C ALA A 254 3.82 -5.52 0.33
N GLY A 255 3.95 -5.23 1.61
CA GLY A 255 3.83 -6.25 2.64
C GLY A 255 3.54 -5.68 4.00
N SER A 256 3.35 -6.58 4.96
CA SER A 256 3.16 -6.24 6.35
C SER A 256 3.80 -7.28 7.27
N TRP A 257 4.19 -6.82 8.44
CA TRP A 257 4.59 -7.63 9.58
C TRP A 257 3.63 -7.29 10.71
N GLU A 258 2.83 -8.24 11.16
CA GLU A 258 1.94 -8.08 12.30
C GLU A 258 2.51 -8.87 13.47
N PHE A 259 2.63 -8.23 14.63
CA PHE A 259 3.30 -8.77 15.80
C PHE A 259 2.29 -8.89 16.95
N ALA A 260 2.15 -10.09 17.50
CA ALA A 260 1.27 -10.35 18.64
C ALA A 260 1.95 -11.28 19.65
N ASP A 261 1.72 -11.06 20.94
CA ASP A 261 2.13 -12.02 21.96
C ASP A 261 1.15 -13.20 22.00
N GLY A 262 1.70 -14.41 22.02
CA GLY A 262 0.94 -15.64 22.19
C GLY A 262 1.40 -16.45 23.41
N PRO A 263 0.73 -17.56 23.73
CA PRO A 263 1.03 -18.37 24.93
C PRO A 263 2.47 -18.89 25.02
N GLY A 264 3.18 -18.98 23.89
CA GLY A 264 4.56 -19.49 23.81
C GLY A 264 5.63 -18.43 23.49
N GLY A 265 5.26 -17.15 23.38
CA GLY A 265 6.11 -16.07 22.86
C GLY A 265 5.47 -15.36 21.67
N ALA A 266 6.25 -14.53 20.99
CA ALA A 266 5.78 -13.73 19.86
C ALA A 266 5.30 -14.60 18.70
N GLU A 267 4.19 -14.20 18.09
CA GLU A 267 3.68 -14.68 16.83
C GLU A 267 3.70 -13.54 15.82
N VAL A 268 4.39 -13.75 14.70
CA VAL A 268 4.52 -12.75 13.64
C VAL A 268 3.93 -13.27 12.34
N HIS A 269 3.03 -12.47 11.75
CA HIS A 269 2.48 -12.73 10.41
C HIS A 269 3.17 -11.83 9.39
N ALA A 270 3.97 -12.43 8.51
CA ALA A 270 4.67 -11.75 7.43
C ALA A 270 3.89 -11.92 6.12
N ARG A 271 3.19 -10.87 5.70
CA ARG A 271 2.41 -10.85 4.46
C ARG A 271 3.21 -10.19 3.34
N HIS A 272 3.11 -10.78 2.15
CA HIS A 272 3.52 -10.17 0.88
C HIS A 272 2.31 -10.06 -0.04
N SER A 273 2.25 -8.96 -0.78
CA SER A 273 1.34 -8.76 -1.91
C SER A 273 2.18 -8.30 -3.09
N VAL A 274 1.96 -8.90 -4.24
CA VAL A 274 2.76 -8.65 -5.44
C VAL A 274 1.86 -8.43 -6.65
N ALA A 275 2.33 -7.62 -7.59
CA ALA A 275 1.84 -7.56 -8.96
C ALA A 275 3.01 -7.95 -9.87
N VAL A 276 2.88 -9.06 -10.59
CA VAL A 276 3.92 -9.62 -11.46
C VAL A 276 3.90 -8.91 -12.81
N ASP A 277 5.09 -8.62 -13.33
CA ASP A 277 5.28 -8.23 -14.73
C ASP A 277 5.52 -9.49 -15.57
N PRO A 278 4.53 -9.96 -16.37
CA PRO A 278 4.68 -11.17 -17.17
C PRO A 278 5.79 -11.04 -18.23
N GLU A 279 6.05 -9.82 -18.74
CA GLU A 279 7.07 -9.59 -19.76
C GLU A 279 8.49 -9.71 -19.18
N ALA A 280 8.64 -9.50 -17.88
CA ALA A 280 9.93 -9.60 -17.18
C ALA A 280 10.25 -11.01 -16.65
N ILE A 281 9.31 -11.96 -16.72
CA ILE A 281 9.48 -13.31 -16.14
C ILE A 281 10.68 -14.02 -16.76
N ASP A 282 10.75 -14.07 -18.09
CA ASP A 282 11.79 -14.81 -18.81
C ASP A 282 13.20 -14.30 -18.50
N ALA A 283 13.36 -12.99 -18.29
CA ALA A 283 14.64 -12.39 -17.94
C ALA A 283 15.15 -12.81 -16.56
N VAL A 284 14.25 -13.21 -15.66
CA VAL A 284 14.57 -13.57 -14.27
C VAL A 284 14.59 -15.09 -14.05
N LEU A 285 13.65 -15.82 -14.65
CA LEU A 285 13.47 -17.27 -14.44
C LEU A 285 13.96 -18.13 -15.61
N GLY A 286 14.31 -17.50 -16.73
CA GLY A 286 14.73 -18.18 -17.95
C GLY A 286 13.57 -18.35 -18.94
N ALA A 287 13.94 -18.51 -20.22
CA ALA A 287 13.01 -18.54 -21.34
C ALA A 287 11.88 -19.58 -21.20
N GLY A 288 10.66 -19.17 -21.52
CA GLY A 288 9.47 -20.03 -21.49
C GLY A 288 8.83 -20.16 -20.10
N SER A 289 9.23 -19.31 -19.15
CA SER A 289 8.67 -19.31 -17.80
C SER A 289 7.30 -18.66 -17.78
N THR A 290 6.39 -19.20 -16.96
CA THR A 290 4.99 -18.76 -16.90
C THR A 290 4.68 -17.92 -15.67
N PRO A 291 3.55 -17.18 -15.62
CA PRO A 291 3.07 -16.54 -14.40
C PRO A 291 2.94 -17.51 -13.21
N ALA A 292 2.59 -18.77 -13.45
CA ALA A 292 2.52 -19.79 -12.41
C ALA A 292 3.92 -20.15 -11.85
N ASP A 293 4.96 -20.11 -12.68
CA ASP A 293 6.35 -20.32 -12.25
C ASP A 293 6.84 -19.11 -11.44
N ALA A 294 6.54 -17.90 -11.91
CA ALA A 294 6.79 -16.66 -11.17
C ALA A 294 6.12 -16.68 -9.79
N ARG A 295 4.86 -17.12 -9.70
CA ARG A 295 4.13 -17.26 -8.43
C ARG A 295 4.83 -18.20 -7.45
N ARG A 296 5.25 -19.39 -7.89
CA ARG A 296 5.97 -20.35 -7.03
C ARG A 296 7.31 -19.78 -6.60
N HIS A 297 8.07 -19.20 -7.53
CA HIS A 297 9.36 -18.59 -7.23
C HIS A 297 9.26 -17.45 -6.21
N LEU A 298 8.32 -16.52 -6.39
CA LEU A 298 8.11 -15.38 -5.49
C LEU A 298 7.66 -15.83 -4.10
N ARG A 299 6.75 -16.80 -4.03
CA ARG A 299 6.30 -17.40 -2.75
C ARG A 299 7.49 -17.92 -1.95
N ASP A 300 8.38 -18.63 -2.62
CA ASP A 300 9.56 -19.25 -2.03
C ASP A 300 10.60 -18.20 -1.61
N VAL A 301 10.99 -17.30 -2.51
CA VAL A 301 12.09 -16.35 -2.27
C VAL A 301 11.70 -15.32 -1.22
N LEU A 302 10.54 -14.69 -1.35
CA LEU A 302 10.08 -13.68 -0.38
C LEU A 302 9.76 -14.32 0.97
N GLY A 303 9.11 -15.49 0.97
CA GLY A 303 8.81 -16.22 2.20
C GLY A 303 10.07 -16.68 2.95
N ARG A 304 11.09 -17.17 2.23
CA ARG A 304 12.40 -17.51 2.82
C ARG A 304 13.10 -16.28 3.41
N ASN A 305 13.12 -15.16 2.68
CA ASN A 305 13.74 -13.92 3.16
C ASN A 305 13.07 -13.43 4.44
N SER A 306 11.74 -13.42 4.48
CA SER A 306 11.01 -12.93 5.64
C SER A 306 11.16 -13.82 6.86
N ARG A 307 11.10 -15.14 6.69
CA ARG A 307 11.35 -16.10 7.77
C ARG A 307 12.76 -15.98 8.32
N ALA A 308 13.77 -15.89 7.45
CA ALA A 308 15.16 -15.71 7.88
C ALA A 308 15.32 -14.44 8.72
N THR A 309 14.72 -13.32 8.29
CA THR A 309 14.73 -12.06 9.05
C THR A 309 14.12 -12.24 10.45
N LEU A 310 12.97 -12.90 10.57
CA LEU A 310 12.30 -13.11 11.86
C LEU A 310 13.04 -14.11 12.76
N GLU A 311 13.64 -15.16 12.20
CA GLU A 311 14.47 -16.10 12.95
C GLU A 311 15.72 -15.41 13.53
N HIS A 312 16.32 -14.48 12.78
CA HIS A 312 17.39 -13.60 13.28
C HIS A 312 16.88 -12.64 14.36
N ALA A 313 15.70 -12.04 14.17
CA ALA A 313 15.07 -11.17 15.16
C ALA A 313 14.83 -11.91 16.49
N GLY A 314 14.28 -13.12 16.42
CA GLY A 314 14.03 -13.95 17.61
C GLY A 314 15.31 -14.39 18.32
N ARG A 315 16.39 -14.69 17.59
CA ARG A 315 17.70 -14.95 18.21
C ARG A 315 18.25 -13.71 18.90
N TYR A 316 18.24 -12.58 18.20
CA TYR A 316 18.71 -11.30 18.74
C TYR A 316 17.96 -10.90 20.02
N ALA A 317 16.63 -11.00 20.02
CA ALA A 317 15.81 -10.67 21.18
C ALA A 317 16.06 -11.58 22.40
N ARG A 318 16.44 -12.86 22.19
CA ARG A 318 16.84 -13.75 23.30
C ARG A 318 18.20 -13.39 23.89
N GLU A 319 19.13 -12.96 23.06
CA GLU A 319 20.50 -12.60 23.47
C GLU A 319 20.57 -11.20 24.10
N GLN A 320 19.65 -10.30 23.74
CA GLN A 320 19.55 -8.94 24.27
C GLN A 320 18.08 -8.60 24.62
N PRO A 321 17.51 -9.18 25.69
CA PRO A 321 16.17 -8.84 26.12
C PRO A 321 16.11 -7.36 26.49
N ALA A 322 15.09 -6.64 26.01
CA ALA A 322 14.90 -5.25 26.41
C ALA A 322 14.79 -5.18 27.96
N PRO A 323 15.39 -4.17 28.61
CA PRO A 323 15.25 -4.01 30.05
C PRO A 323 13.76 -3.87 30.37
N HIS A 324 13.23 -4.83 31.14
CA HIS A 324 11.85 -4.77 31.62
C HIS A 324 11.67 -3.49 32.44
N THR A 325 10.95 -2.50 31.91
CA THR A 325 10.41 -1.41 32.72
C THR A 325 9.25 -1.96 33.53
N GLY A 326 9.58 -2.72 34.57
CA GLY A 326 8.66 -3.09 35.63
C GLY A 326 8.25 -1.83 36.37
N ALA A 327 7.05 -1.33 36.12
CA ALA A 327 6.37 -0.44 37.04
C ALA A 327 6.04 -1.23 38.30
N GLY A 328 7.01 -1.31 39.22
CA GLY A 328 6.77 -1.72 40.59
C GLY A 328 5.86 -0.69 41.24
N VAL A 329 4.58 -1.02 41.35
CA VAL A 329 3.70 -0.36 42.34
C VAL A 329 4.11 -0.90 43.69
N SER A 330 5.01 -0.18 44.36
CA SER A 330 5.25 -0.33 45.79
C SER A 330 4.36 0.65 46.54
N ARG A 331 3.36 0.07 47.22
CA ARG A 331 2.60 0.51 48.41
C ARG A 331 2.09 1.94 48.51
#